data_AF-A0A537YFC0-F1
#
_entry.id   AF-A0A537YFC0-F1
#
_cell.length_a   1.000
_cell.length_b   1.000
_cell.length_c   1.000
_cell.angle_alpha   90.00
_cell.angle_beta   90.00
_cell.angle_gamma   90.00
#
_symmetry.space_group_name_H-M   'P 1'
#
loop_
_entity.id
_entity.type
_entity.pdbx_description
1 polymer ?
#
loop_
_entity_poly.entity_id
_entity_poly.type
_entity_poly.pdbx_seq_one_letter_code
_entity_poly.pdbx_strand_id
1 'polypeptide(L)' 'MRVPGAAYLIVSAILFTTGAVGVLIRRNVLVMFMCIELMLNAVNLSF' A
#
# COMPACT_ATOMS: atom_id res chain seq x y z
N MET A 1 -21.72 -6.27 -12.21
CA MET A 1 -20.59 -7.19 -11.98
C MET A 1 -20.01 -6.85 -10.61
N ARG A 2 -20.22 -7.69 -9.58
CA ARG A 2 -19.67 -7.47 -8.23
C ARG A 2 -18.25 -8.03 -8.26
N VAL A 3 -17.25 -7.15 -8.34
CA VAL A 3 -15.86 -7.57 -8.09
C VAL A 3 -15.84 -8.15 -6.67
N PRO A 4 -15.37 -9.38 -6.47
CA PRO A 4 -15.33 -9.99 -5.14
C PRO A 4 -14.45 -9.12 -4.24
N GLY A 5 -14.92 -8.75 -3.05
CA GLY A 5 -14.12 -7.97 -2.10
C GLY A 5 -12.74 -8.57 -1.84
N ALA A 6 -12.60 -9.89 -1.99
CA ALA A 6 -11.34 -10.60 -1.96
C ALA A 6 -10.28 -10.04 -2.95
N ALA A 7 -10.67 -9.60 -4.15
CA ALA A 7 -9.73 -9.02 -5.11
C ALA A 7 -9.18 -7.66 -4.63
N TYR A 8 -10.03 -6.82 -4.03
CA TYR A 8 -9.60 -5.55 -3.44
C TYR A 8 -8.71 -5.75 -2.22
N LEU A 9 -8.99 -6.76 -1.38
CA LEU A 9 -8.15 -7.12 -0.25
C LEU A 9 -6.77 -7.63 -0.68
N ILE A 10 -6.69 -8.42 -1.77
CA ILE A 10 -5.42 -8.91 -2.29
C ILE A 10 -4.59 -7.75 -2.86
N VAL A 11 -5.20 -6.87 -3.64
CA VAL A 11 -4.50 -5.73 -4.25
C VAL A 11 -4.01 -4.75 -3.17
N SER A 12 -4.85 -4.41 -2.20
CA SER A 12 -4.44 -3.56 -1.07
C SER A 12 -3.32 -4.17 -0.23
N ALA A 13 -3.34 -5.48 0.03
CA ALA A 13 -2.25 -6.17 0.72
C ALA A 13 -0.92 -6.12 -0.05
N ILE A 14 -0.96 -6.28 -1.37
CA ILE A 14 0.25 -6.17 -2.23
C ILE A 14 0.79 -4.73 -2.23
N LEU A 15 -0.07 -3.73 -2.37
CA LEU A 15 0.36 -2.33 -2.31
C LEU A 15 0.94 -1.98 -0.93
N PHE A 16 0.29 -2.42 0.16
CA PHE A 16 0.73 -2.14 1.51
C PHE A 16 2.10 -2.77 1.82
N THR A 17 2.29 -4.05 1.44
CA THR A 17 3.58 -4.74 1.62
C THR A 17 4.69 -4.09 0.79
N THR A 18 4.40 -3.66 -0.44
CA THR A 18 5.35 -2.91 -1.28
C THR A 18 5.74 -1.57 -0.65
N GLY A 19 4.76 -0.84 -0.11
CA GLY A 19 5.01 0.37 0.69
C GLY A 19 5.89 0.09 1.90
N ALA A 20 5.63 -0.99 2.64
CA ALA A 20 6.37 -1.39 3.84
C ALA A 20 7.83 -1.72 3.55
N VAL A 21 8.07 -2.48 2.49
CA VAL A 21 9.41 -2.77 1.98
C VAL A 21 10.10 -1.47 1.56
N GLY A 22 9.38 -0.55 0.91
CA GLY A 22 9.90 0.77 0.53
C GLY A 22 10.36 1.62 1.72
N VAL A 23 9.62 1.63 2.82
CA VAL A 23 9.98 2.33 4.07
C VAL A 23 11.25 1.74 4.71
N LEU A 24 11.39 0.41 4.70
CA LEU A 24 12.53 -0.28 5.32
C LEU A 24 13.84 -0.12 4.54
N ILE A 25 13.78 -0.05 3.20
CA ILE A 25 14.98 -0.02 2.34
C ILE A 25 15.48 1.41 2.11
N ARG A 26 14.60 2.42 2.14
CA ARG A 26 14.94 3.79 1.72
C ARG A 26 15.45 4.61 2.90
N ARG A 27 16.70 5.11 2.78
CA ARG A 27 17.30 6.06 3.74
C ARG A 27 16.87 7.52 3.54
N ASN A 28 16.16 7.82 2.46
CA ASN A 28 15.73 9.18 2.14
C ASN A 28 14.33 9.44 2.72
N VAL A 29 14.23 10.46 3.59
CA VAL A 29 13.00 10.79 4.34
C VAL A 29 11.83 11.14 3.41
N LEU A 30 12.10 11.85 2.30
CA LEU A 30 11.05 12.18 1.32
C LEU A 30 10.45 10.93 0.65
N VAL A 31 11.29 9.94 0.36
CA VAL A 31 10.83 8.68 -0.24
C VAL A 31 10.06 7.86 0.80
N MET A 32 10.47 7.91 2.06
CA MET A 32 9.74 7.30 3.17
C MET A 32 8.32 7.88 3.29
N PHE A 33 8.15 9.20 3.19
CA PHE A 33 6.84 9.85 3.15
C PHE A 33 6.00 9.41 1.95
N MET A 34 6.59 9.31 0.76
CA MET A 34 5.88 8.84 -0.43
C MET A 34 5.42 7.38 -0.31
N CYS A 35 6.22 6.52 0.35
CA CYS A 35 5.80 5.15 0.67
C CYS A 35 4.66 5.11 1.70
N ILE A 36 4.66 6.02 2.68
CA ILE A 36 3.56 6.13 3.66
C ILE A 36 2.25 6.57 2.99
N GLU A 37 2.30 7.57 2.09
CA GLU A 37 1.13 7.99 1.30
C GLU A 37 0.58 6.81 0.46
N LEU A 38 1.47 5.98 -0.11
CA LEU A 38 1.09 4.78 -0.84
C LEU A 38 0.43 3.72 0.07
N MET A 39 0.94 3.51 1.28
CA MET A 39 0.30 2.62 2.26
C MET A 39 -1.09 3.11 2.67
N LEU A 40 -1.25 4.41 2.91
CA LEU A 40 -2.53 5.01 3.28
C LEU A 40 -3.56 4.85 2.14
N ASN A 41 -3.12 4.99 0.89
CA ASN A 41 -3.97 4.72 -0.27
C ASN A 41 -4.37 3.24 -0.38
N ALA A 42 -3.45 2.32 -0.06
CA ALA A 42 -3.73 0.89 -0.03
C ALA A 42 -4.78 0.51 1.03
N VAL A 43 -4.70 1.09 2.22
CA VAL A 43 -5.72 0.89 3.28
C VAL A 43 -7.07 1.45 2.83
N ASN A 44 -7.10 2.62 2.20
CA ASN A 44 -8.35 3.19 1.69
C ASN A 44 -9.00 2.30 0.62
N LEU A 45 -8.21 1.59 -0.19
CA LEU A 45 -8.71 0.63 -1.18
C LEU A 45 -9.24 -0.67 -0.57
N SER A 46 -8.87 -0.97 0.68
CA SER A 46 -9.29 -2.17 1.41
C SER A 46 -10.63 -2.00 2.15
N PHE A 47 -11.10 -0.76 2.32
CA PHE A 47 -12.36 -0.39 2.99
C PHE A 47 -13.45 -0.05 1.97
#